data_AF-A0A0G0W916-F1
#
_entry.id   AF-A0A0G0W916-F1
#
_cell.length_a   1.000
_cell.length_b   1.000
_cell.length_c   1.000
_cell.angle_alpha   90.00
_cell.angle_beta   90.00
_cell.angle_gamma   90.00
#
_symmetry.space_group_name_H-M   'P 1'
#
loop_
_entity.id
_entity.type
_entity.pdbx_description
1 polymer ?
#
loop_
_entity_poly.entity_id
_entity_poly.type
_entity_poly.pdbx_seq_one_letter_code
_entity_poly.pdbx_strand_id
1 'polypeptide(L)'
;MSSIKRKHVVIILSILAILIIVGFGMWLSFNKANENIGLDKREPNLISVTPEAELNKGEDNKTTPTPSPLPTAQVKESVTLTAPYTVQAPFANWAVHEESCEEAALLMYHYFLEGQTDFNGSSVIEQHGAANDMLAMKNWQVKNYGREPDLTIEAWSKFAQEYYGYKPQTFKNITKEDIKKEIAAGHPVVVPVITHALENPHYGRQPSYHVLIIKGYKPEGIITNDPGVKEGENYFYTWDILFSAIDAQTSKMGQGREMAVIYK
;
A
#
# COMPACT_ATOMS: atom_id res chain seq x y z
N MET A 1 3.83 -1.95 61.34
CA MET A 1 3.32 -1.63 59.98
C MET A 1 1.84 -1.99 59.92
N SER A 2 0.96 -1.03 59.60
CA SER A 2 -0.50 -1.22 59.75
C SER A 2 -1.05 -2.31 58.82
N SER A 3 -2.05 -3.06 59.31
CA SER A 3 -2.73 -4.17 58.60
C SER A 3 -3.20 -3.80 57.18
N ILE A 4 -3.56 -2.53 56.97
CA ILE A 4 -4.00 -1.96 55.70
C ILE A 4 -2.87 -1.98 54.65
N LYS A 5 -1.63 -1.62 55.03
CA LYS A 5 -0.49 -1.65 54.10
C LYS A 5 -0.15 -3.07 53.64
N ARG A 6 -0.37 -4.08 54.51
CA ARG A 6 -0.11 -5.49 54.17
C ARG A 6 -1.12 -6.03 53.14
N LYS A 7 -2.40 -5.62 53.24
CA LYS A 7 -3.44 -6.02 52.28
C LYS A 7 -3.18 -5.44 50.87
N HIS A 8 -2.77 -4.18 50.78
CA HIS A 8 -2.46 -3.57 49.48
C HIS A 8 -1.22 -4.17 48.83
N VAL A 9 -0.19 -4.49 49.61
CA VAL A 9 1.00 -5.20 49.07
C VAL A 9 0.63 -6.58 48.53
N VAL A 10 -0.23 -7.33 49.22
CA VAL A 10 -0.69 -8.64 48.73
C VAL A 10 -1.50 -8.50 47.43
N ILE A 11 -2.39 -7.51 47.33
CA ILE A 11 -3.17 -7.27 46.10
C ILE A 11 -2.26 -6.92 44.92
N ILE A 12 -1.28 -6.04 45.13
CA ILE A 12 -0.33 -5.63 44.08
C ILE A 12 0.50 -6.84 43.59
N LEU A 13 0.98 -7.68 44.51
CA LEU A 13 1.72 -8.89 44.16
C LEU A 13 0.87 -9.90 43.39
N SER A 14 -0.42 -10.05 43.74
CA SER A 14 -1.34 -10.91 43.01
C SER A 14 -1.60 -10.41 41.58
N ILE A 15 -1.75 -9.10 41.38
CA ILE A 15 -1.93 -8.51 40.04
C ILE A 15 -0.67 -8.71 39.19
N LEU A 16 0.51 -8.49 39.76
CA LEU A 16 1.80 -8.74 39.09
C LEU A 16 1.95 -10.21 38.67
N ALA A 17 1.58 -11.15 39.55
CA ALA A 17 1.63 -12.58 39.22
C ALA A 17 0.70 -12.94 38.05
N ILE A 18 -0.51 -12.37 38.01
CA ILE A 18 -1.46 -12.59 36.91
C ILE A 18 -0.92 -12.04 35.60
N LEU A 19 -0.34 -10.82 35.62
CA LEU A 19 0.24 -10.21 34.41
C LEU A 19 1.41 -11.02 33.86
N ILE A 20 2.26 -11.60 34.73
CA ILE A 20 3.36 -12.48 34.31
C ILE A 20 2.82 -13.76 33.67
N ILE A 21 1.78 -14.38 34.24
CA ILE A 21 1.19 -15.60 33.69
C ILE A 21 0.54 -15.33 32.33
N VAL A 22 -0.20 -14.22 32.18
CA VAL A 22 -0.82 -13.83 30.90
C VAL A 22 0.24 -13.51 29.85
N GLY A 23 1.28 -12.75 30.22
CA GLY A 23 2.39 -12.45 29.32
C GLY A 23 3.15 -13.69 28.88
N PHE A 24 3.39 -14.65 29.79
CA PHE A 24 4.03 -15.93 29.47
C PHE A 24 3.15 -16.80 28.56
N GLY A 25 1.84 -16.81 28.78
CA GLY A 25 0.88 -17.49 27.89
C GLY A 25 0.86 -16.90 26.47
N MET A 26 0.88 -15.57 26.34
CA MET A 26 1.00 -14.91 25.04
C MET A 26 2.33 -15.21 24.35
N TRP A 27 3.45 -15.22 25.09
CA TRP A 27 4.77 -15.55 24.57
C TRP A 27 4.86 -17.00 24.05
N LEU A 28 4.30 -17.96 24.79
CA LEU A 28 4.22 -19.36 24.33
C LEU A 28 3.36 -19.51 23.06
N SER A 29 2.23 -18.80 22.98
CA SER A 29 1.37 -18.81 21.80
C SER A 29 2.09 -18.22 20.57
N PHE A 30 2.82 -17.13 20.76
CA PHE A 30 3.61 -16.49 19.72
C PHE A 30 4.76 -17.37 19.21
N ASN A 31 5.50 -18.02 20.13
CA ASN A 31 6.59 -18.93 19.73
C ASN A 31 6.08 -20.18 19.01
N LYS A 32 4.91 -20.72 19.42
CA LYS A 32 4.28 -21.84 18.73
C LYS A 32 3.77 -21.48 17.33
N ALA A 33 3.34 -20.24 17.12
CA ALA A 33 2.99 -19.74 15.80
C ALA A 33 4.22 -19.64 14.88
N ASN A 34 5.38 -19.30 15.44
CA ASN A 34 6.63 -19.12 14.69
C ASN A 34 7.32 -20.45 14.30
N GLU A 35 7.06 -21.55 15.02
CA GLU A 35 7.63 -22.88 14.71
C GLU A 35 6.93 -23.57 13.52
N ASN A 36 5.74 -23.10 13.10
CA ASN A 36 5.01 -23.63 11.95
C ASN A 36 5.38 -22.97 10.60
N ILE A 37 6.31 -22.02 10.60
CA ILE A 37 6.88 -21.45 9.36
C ILE A 37 8.06 -22.33 8.96
N GLY A 38 7.75 -23.46 8.34
CA GLY A 38 8.73 -24.33 7.70
C GLY A 38 9.40 -23.60 6.53
N LEU A 39 10.61 -23.11 6.75
CA LEU A 39 11.49 -22.59 5.70
C LEU A 39 11.97 -23.77 4.84
N ASP A 40 11.26 -24.06 3.75
CA ASP A 40 11.75 -24.91 2.66
C ASP A 40 12.91 -24.19 1.95
N LYS A 41 14.13 -24.48 2.39
CA LYS A 41 15.36 -24.04 1.73
C LYS A 41 15.56 -24.88 0.47
N ARG A 42 15.03 -24.42 -0.65
CA ARG A 42 15.44 -24.92 -1.97
C ARG A 42 16.56 -24.04 -2.52
N GLU A 43 17.74 -24.64 -2.67
CA GLU A 43 18.87 -24.05 -3.37
C GLU A 43 18.57 -23.88 -4.86
N PRO A 44 19.00 -22.78 -5.52
CA PRO A 44 18.86 -22.62 -6.95
C PRO A 44 19.92 -23.44 -7.70
N ASN A 45 19.46 -24.40 -8.50
CA ASN A 45 20.27 -25.18 -9.41
C ASN A 45 20.74 -24.29 -10.58
N LEU A 46 22.03 -23.94 -10.59
CA LEU A 46 22.70 -23.17 -11.64
C LEU A 46 22.94 -24.08 -12.86
N ILE A 47 22.16 -23.90 -13.92
CA ILE A 47 22.47 -24.46 -15.24
C ILE A 47 23.20 -23.38 -16.05
N SER A 48 24.50 -23.59 -16.22
CA SER A 48 25.36 -22.87 -17.16
C SER A 48 25.03 -23.29 -18.59
N VAL A 49 24.70 -22.33 -19.46
CA VAL A 49 24.64 -22.56 -20.91
C VAL A 49 25.54 -21.54 -21.60
N THR A 50 26.69 -22.02 -22.07
CA THR A 50 27.52 -21.38 -23.09
C THR A 50 26.88 -21.54 -24.46
N PRO A 51 26.88 -20.52 -25.34
CA PRO A 51 26.61 -20.71 -26.76
C PRO A 51 27.93 -20.92 -27.50
N GLU A 52 28.14 -22.14 -27.99
CA GLU A 52 29.16 -22.43 -29.00
C GLU A 52 28.47 -22.43 -30.37
N ALA A 53 29.05 -21.66 -31.29
CA ALA A 53 28.60 -21.51 -32.65
C ALA A 53 29.12 -22.68 -33.50
N GLU A 54 28.24 -23.36 -34.22
CA GLU A 54 28.64 -24.02 -35.47
C GLU A 54 27.62 -23.78 -36.59
N LEU A 55 28.23 -23.46 -37.72
CA LEU A 55 27.70 -23.15 -39.03
C LEU A 55 27.41 -24.47 -39.76
N ASN A 56 26.19 -24.69 -40.26
CA ASN A 56 26.01 -25.59 -41.38
C ASN A 56 24.91 -25.15 -42.34
N LYS A 57 25.30 -25.09 -43.62
CA LYS A 57 24.48 -24.80 -44.80
C LYS A 57 23.70 -26.05 -45.19
N GLY A 58 22.41 -25.88 -45.46
CA GLY A 58 21.59 -26.86 -46.16
C GLY A 58 20.33 -26.19 -46.68
N GLU A 59 20.32 -25.87 -47.97
CA GLU A 59 19.11 -25.56 -48.73
C GLU A 59 18.18 -26.78 -48.72
N ASP A 60 16.95 -26.62 -48.23
CA ASP A 60 15.82 -27.34 -48.81
C ASP A 60 14.54 -26.51 -48.72
N ASN A 61 13.85 -26.50 -49.85
CA ASN A 61 12.73 -25.65 -50.20
C ASN A 61 11.45 -26.24 -49.59
N LYS A 62 10.89 -25.59 -48.55
CA LYS A 62 9.58 -25.96 -48.02
C LYS A 62 8.78 -24.73 -47.59
N THR A 63 7.65 -24.59 -48.28
CA THR A 63 6.57 -23.62 -48.19
C THR A 63 6.34 -23.06 -46.78
N THR A 64 6.55 -21.75 -46.62
CA THR A 64 6.26 -20.97 -45.41
C THR A 64 4.75 -20.87 -45.17
N PRO A 65 4.18 -21.39 -44.07
CA PRO A 65 2.92 -20.88 -43.58
C PRO A 65 3.17 -19.52 -42.93
N THR A 66 2.45 -18.50 -43.39
CA THR A 66 2.35 -17.18 -42.77
C THR A 66 2.17 -17.34 -41.25
N PRO A 67 2.98 -16.68 -40.40
CA PRO A 67 2.75 -16.71 -38.96
C PRO A 67 1.40 -16.05 -38.67
N SER A 68 0.45 -16.84 -38.17
CA SER A 68 -0.78 -16.33 -37.57
C SER A 68 -0.38 -15.38 -36.44
N PRO A 69 -0.91 -14.16 -36.36
CA PRO A 69 -0.61 -13.28 -35.25
C PRO A 69 -1.06 -13.96 -33.95
N LEU A 70 -0.14 -14.01 -32.97
CA LEU A 70 -0.46 -14.41 -31.61
C LEU A 70 -1.66 -13.57 -31.13
N PRO A 71 -2.64 -14.14 -30.40
CA PRO A 71 -3.72 -13.37 -29.83
C PRO A 71 -3.11 -12.35 -28.87
N THR A 72 -3.05 -11.09 -29.28
CA THR A 72 -2.78 -9.98 -28.37
C THR A 72 -3.92 -10.01 -27.36
N ALA A 73 -3.63 -10.41 -26.12
CA ALA A 73 -4.61 -10.35 -25.04
C ALA A 73 -5.13 -8.92 -24.98
N GLN A 74 -6.39 -8.70 -25.39
CA GLN A 74 -6.99 -7.38 -25.38
C GLN A 74 -7.13 -6.96 -23.91
N VAL A 75 -6.25 -6.05 -23.49
CA VAL A 75 -6.36 -5.40 -22.18
C VAL A 75 -7.73 -4.71 -22.14
N LYS A 76 -8.53 -5.02 -21.11
CA LYS A 76 -9.87 -4.43 -20.94
C LYS A 76 -9.78 -2.91 -21.02
N GLU A 77 -10.73 -2.28 -21.71
CA GLU A 77 -10.75 -0.81 -21.88
C GLU A 77 -10.97 -0.06 -20.56
N SER A 78 -11.64 -0.70 -19.60
CA SER A 78 -11.83 -0.20 -18.24
C SER A 78 -11.77 -1.33 -17.22
N VAL A 79 -11.19 -1.04 -16.05
CA VAL A 79 -11.15 -1.94 -14.89
C VAL A 79 -11.35 -1.11 -13.64
N THR A 80 -12.12 -1.63 -12.68
CA THR A 80 -12.23 -1.07 -11.33
C THR A 80 -12.16 -2.21 -10.33
N LEU A 81 -11.25 -2.11 -9.37
CA LEU A 81 -11.10 -3.04 -8.26
C LEU A 81 -12.03 -2.61 -7.12
N THR A 82 -12.49 -3.55 -6.31
CA THR A 82 -13.12 -3.23 -5.02
C THR A 82 -12.01 -3.04 -4.00
N ALA A 83 -11.90 -1.85 -3.42
CA ALA A 83 -10.92 -1.50 -2.41
C ALA A 83 -11.58 -0.60 -1.36
N PRO A 84 -11.24 -0.78 -0.07
CA PRO A 84 -11.88 -0.06 1.01
C PRO A 84 -11.39 1.38 1.06
N TYR A 85 -12.18 2.23 1.71
CA TYR A 85 -11.98 3.66 1.72
C TYR A 85 -11.99 4.24 3.14
N THR A 86 -11.10 5.20 3.41
CA THR A 86 -11.17 6.08 4.57
C THR A 86 -10.57 7.43 4.24
N VAL A 87 -11.00 8.46 4.98
CA VAL A 87 -10.34 9.78 4.99
C VAL A 87 -9.16 9.76 5.95
N GLN A 88 -8.12 10.56 5.67
CA GLN A 88 -6.96 10.67 6.56
C GLN A 88 -7.31 11.23 7.93
N ALA A 89 -8.34 12.08 8.02
CA ALA A 89 -8.81 12.69 9.25
C ALA A 89 -10.23 12.21 9.63
N PRO A 90 -10.39 10.99 10.17
CA PRO A 90 -11.66 10.53 10.72
C PRO A 90 -12.20 11.53 11.75
N PHE A 91 -13.51 11.68 11.81
CA PHE A 91 -14.20 12.71 12.61
C PHE A 91 -13.76 14.15 12.30
N ALA A 92 -13.10 14.39 11.16
CA ALA A 92 -12.47 15.67 10.80
C ALA A 92 -11.45 16.18 11.85
N ASN A 93 -10.75 15.25 12.54
CA ASN A 93 -9.77 15.59 13.57
C ASN A 93 -8.37 15.87 12.98
N TRP A 94 -8.25 16.99 12.27
CA TRP A 94 -7.02 17.44 11.60
C TRP A 94 -5.86 17.70 12.57
N ALA A 95 -6.14 18.11 13.81
CA ALA A 95 -5.09 18.32 14.83
C ALA A 95 -4.28 17.05 15.13
N VAL A 96 -4.86 15.88 14.90
CA VAL A 96 -4.17 14.58 15.05
C VAL A 96 -3.68 14.04 13.71
N HIS A 97 -4.39 14.33 12.61
CA HIS A 97 -4.25 13.61 11.35
C HIS A 97 -3.84 14.47 10.13
N GLU A 98 -3.31 15.67 10.35
CA GLU A 98 -2.87 16.58 9.29
C GLU A 98 -1.94 15.90 8.27
N GLU A 99 -1.03 15.04 8.75
CA GLU A 99 0.00 14.37 7.93
C GLU A 99 -0.29 12.87 7.71
N SER A 100 -1.50 12.39 8.00
CA SER A 100 -1.81 10.95 7.98
C SER A 100 -2.23 10.40 6.61
N CYS A 101 -1.86 11.05 5.50
CA CYS A 101 -2.32 10.64 4.16
C CYS A 101 -1.68 9.33 3.71
N GLU A 102 -0.40 9.12 4.06
CA GLU A 102 0.36 7.90 3.85
C GLU A 102 -0.17 6.71 4.66
N GLU A 103 -0.53 6.96 5.93
CA GLU A 103 -1.17 5.99 6.81
C GLU A 103 -2.53 5.58 6.28
N ALA A 104 -3.36 6.53 5.85
CA ALA A 104 -4.66 6.24 5.27
C ALA A 104 -4.52 5.40 4.01
N ALA A 105 -3.56 5.75 3.15
CA ALA A 105 -3.25 4.98 1.94
C ALA A 105 -2.80 3.55 2.28
N LEU A 106 -1.89 3.40 3.25
CA LEU A 106 -1.42 2.09 3.68
C LEU A 106 -2.52 1.26 4.34
N LEU A 107 -3.40 1.87 5.13
CA LEU A 107 -4.53 1.18 5.77
C LEU A 107 -5.51 0.62 4.74
N MET A 108 -5.91 1.44 3.77
CA MET A 108 -6.79 1.00 2.69
C MET A 108 -6.15 -0.13 1.87
N TYR A 109 -4.84 -0.04 1.60
CA TYR A 109 -4.09 -1.07 0.89
C TYR A 109 -4.00 -2.36 1.72
N HIS A 110 -3.72 -2.27 3.02
CA HIS A 110 -3.69 -3.39 3.96
C HIS A 110 -5.01 -4.17 3.91
N TYR A 111 -6.14 -3.51 4.12
CA TYR A 111 -7.44 -4.18 4.09
C TYR A 111 -7.79 -4.76 2.72
N PHE A 112 -7.39 -4.12 1.62
CA PHE A 112 -7.51 -4.71 0.28
C PHE A 112 -6.73 -6.05 0.15
N LEU A 113 -5.50 -6.10 0.68
CA LEU A 113 -4.67 -7.31 0.65
C LEU A 113 -5.28 -8.43 1.50
N GLU A 114 -5.79 -8.08 2.68
CA GLU A 114 -6.49 -9.00 3.59
C GLU A 114 -7.87 -9.45 3.04
N GLY A 115 -8.32 -8.91 1.91
CA GLY A 115 -9.63 -9.22 1.32
C GLY A 115 -10.81 -8.63 2.10
N GLN A 116 -10.55 -7.68 2.99
CA GLN A 116 -11.54 -6.99 3.81
C GLN A 116 -12.01 -5.72 3.08
N THR A 117 -13.02 -5.86 2.22
CA THR A 117 -13.56 -4.74 1.43
C THR A 117 -15.00 -4.37 1.81
N ASP A 118 -15.61 -5.09 2.75
CA ASP A 118 -16.95 -4.84 3.26
C ASP A 118 -16.90 -4.56 4.76
N PHE A 119 -17.44 -3.41 5.15
CA PHE A 119 -17.52 -2.89 6.50
C PHE A 119 -19.00 -2.65 6.82
N ASN A 120 -19.74 -3.75 6.98
CA ASN A 120 -21.19 -3.77 7.22
C ASN A 120 -22.01 -3.25 6.03
N GLY A 121 -21.75 -3.77 4.83
CA GLY A 121 -22.46 -3.38 3.60
C GLY A 121 -21.94 -2.09 2.95
N SER A 122 -20.76 -1.63 3.36
CA SER A 122 -20.10 -0.42 2.88
C SER A 122 -18.62 -0.70 2.59
N SER A 123 -18.02 -0.06 1.59
CA SER A 123 -16.57 -0.07 1.39
C SER A 123 -15.83 0.91 2.31
N VAL A 124 -16.55 1.73 3.07
CA VAL A 124 -15.96 2.71 3.98
C VAL A 124 -15.56 2.06 5.30
N ILE A 125 -14.28 2.15 5.65
CA ILE A 125 -13.73 1.69 6.92
C ILE A 125 -14.38 2.48 8.06
N GLU A 126 -14.76 1.80 9.13
CA GLU A 126 -15.35 2.44 10.31
C GLU A 126 -14.39 3.47 10.92
N GLN A 127 -14.90 4.66 11.27
CA GLN A 127 -14.05 5.82 11.60
C GLN A 127 -13.21 5.62 12.86
N HIS A 128 -13.72 4.94 13.89
CA HIS A 128 -12.92 4.63 15.09
C HIS A 128 -11.80 3.63 14.77
N GLY A 129 -12.09 2.59 13.99
CA GLY A 129 -11.09 1.65 13.48
C GLY A 129 -9.99 2.36 12.70
N ALA A 130 -10.38 3.15 11.70
CA ALA A 130 -9.44 3.92 10.89
C ALA A 130 -8.57 4.88 11.73
N ALA A 131 -9.19 5.63 12.66
CA ALA A 131 -8.46 6.55 13.53
C ALA A 131 -7.44 5.82 14.41
N ASN A 132 -7.81 4.68 14.98
CA ASN A 132 -6.94 3.90 15.85
C ASN A 132 -5.75 3.30 15.09
N ASP A 133 -5.98 2.74 13.92
CA ASP A 133 -4.93 2.12 13.10
C ASP A 133 -3.96 3.18 12.55
N MET A 134 -4.48 4.32 12.08
CA MET A 134 -3.64 5.43 11.65
C MET A 134 -2.86 6.05 12.81
N LEU A 135 -3.45 6.15 14.01
CA LEU A 135 -2.72 6.61 15.18
C LEU A 135 -1.61 5.63 15.60
N ALA A 136 -1.84 4.31 15.47
CA ALA A 136 -0.81 3.31 15.73
C ALA A 136 0.36 3.41 14.74
N MET A 137 0.06 3.60 13.46
CA MET A 137 1.04 3.85 12.41
C MET A 137 1.83 5.14 12.63
N LYS A 138 1.16 6.25 12.90
CA LYS A 138 1.78 7.54 13.28
C LYS A 138 2.71 7.39 14.47
N ASN A 139 2.28 6.73 15.54
CA ASN A 139 3.10 6.50 16.73
C ASN A 139 4.33 5.64 16.41
N TRP A 140 4.19 4.67 15.51
CA TRP A 140 5.30 3.89 15.01
C TRP A 140 6.28 4.78 14.22
N GLN A 141 5.80 5.65 13.32
CA GLN A 141 6.65 6.60 12.60
C GLN A 141 7.40 7.51 13.55
N VAL A 142 6.71 8.11 14.53
CA VAL A 142 7.35 8.97 15.54
C VAL A 142 8.42 8.22 16.34
N LYS A 143 8.16 6.96 16.70
CA LYS A 143 9.13 6.14 17.44
C LYS A 143 10.37 5.78 16.61
N ASN A 144 10.21 5.47 15.32
CA ASN A 144 11.29 4.95 14.48
C ASN A 144 12.01 6.04 13.67
N TYR A 145 11.30 7.10 13.29
CA TYR A 145 11.80 8.21 12.46
C TYR A 145 11.93 9.52 13.25
N GLY A 146 11.47 9.56 14.50
CA GLY A 146 11.52 10.74 15.38
C GLY A 146 10.42 11.78 15.12
N ARG A 147 9.60 11.58 14.08
CA ARG A 147 8.46 12.42 13.67
C ARG A 147 7.52 11.63 12.75
N GLU A 148 6.42 12.25 12.33
CA GLU A 148 5.54 11.81 11.22
C GLU A 148 5.87 12.71 10.01
N PRO A 149 6.75 12.27 9.08
CA PRO A 149 7.08 13.04 7.89
C PRO A 149 6.21 12.67 6.69
N ASP A 150 6.06 13.61 5.75
CA ASP A 150 5.72 13.30 4.34
C ASP A 150 6.67 12.18 3.84
N LEU A 151 6.12 11.10 3.25
CA LEU A 151 6.93 9.99 2.72
C LEU A 151 6.96 10.02 1.20
N THR A 152 8.17 10.03 0.64
CA THR A 152 8.41 9.61 -0.76
C THR A 152 7.86 8.21 -1.01
N ILE A 153 7.62 7.82 -2.27
CA ILE A 153 7.14 6.48 -2.63
C ILE A 153 8.08 5.36 -2.17
N GLU A 154 9.40 5.60 -2.23
CA GLU A 154 10.39 4.68 -1.67
C GLU A 154 10.29 4.58 -0.14
N ALA A 155 10.14 5.71 0.56
CA ALA A 155 9.99 5.74 2.01
C ALA A 155 8.65 5.14 2.47
N TRP A 156 7.56 5.38 1.74
CA TRP A 156 6.26 4.75 1.97
C TRP A 156 6.34 3.24 1.79
N SER A 157 7.05 2.77 0.77
CA SER A 157 7.28 1.34 0.55
C SER A 157 8.09 0.71 1.69
N LYS A 158 9.11 1.41 2.19
CA LYS A 158 9.86 0.99 3.38
C LYS A 158 8.98 0.97 4.62
N PHE A 159 8.13 1.98 4.81
CA PHE A 159 7.18 2.03 5.91
C PHE A 159 6.21 0.85 5.88
N ALA A 160 5.62 0.54 4.72
CA ALA A 160 4.75 -0.63 4.54
C ALA A 160 5.47 -1.96 4.84
N GLN A 161 6.75 -2.07 4.45
CA GLN A 161 7.58 -3.22 4.77
C GLN A 161 7.88 -3.34 6.26
N GLU A 162 8.28 -2.25 6.91
CA GLU A 162 8.69 -2.26 8.32
C GLU A 162 7.51 -2.37 9.29
N TYR A 163 6.34 -1.82 8.94
CA TYR A 163 5.14 -1.86 9.78
C TYR A 163 4.32 -3.16 9.62
N TYR A 164 4.02 -3.55 8.38
CA TYR A 164 3.18 -4.73 8.09
C TYR A 164 3.94 -5.96 7.58
N GLY A 165 5.23 -5.85 7.27
CA GLY A 165 6.02 -6.95 6.68
C GLY A 165 5.79 -7.15 5.18
N TYR A 166 5.13 -6.20 4.51
CA TYR A 166 4.87 -6.28 3.08
C TYR A 166 6.15 -6.13 2.24
N LYS A 167 6.07 -6.50 0.96
CA LYS A 167 7.17 -6.36 -0.01
C LYS A 167 6.71 -5.52 -1.20
N PRO A 168 6.58 -4.19 -1.03
CA PRO A 168 6.18 -3.33 -2.13
C PRO A 168 7.26 -3.30 -3.21
N GLN A 169 6.85 -3.13 -4.46
CA GLN A 169 7.75 -2.76 -5.55
C GLN A 169 7.48 -1.30 -5.93
N THR A 170 8.56 -0.56 -6.15
CA THR A 170 8.51 0.81 -6.66
C THR A 170 8.88 0.83 -8.14
N PHE A 171 8.22 1.71 -8.88
CA PHE A 171 8.48 1.94 -10.29
C PHE A 171 8.78 3.42 -10.50
N LYS A 172 9.66 3.73 -11.44
CA LYS A 172 10.07 5.08 -11.79
C LYS A 172 9.78 5.38 -13.25
N ASN A 173 9.61 6.65 -13.57
CA ASN A 173 9.26 7.13 -14.90
C ASN A 173 7.96 6.49 -15.43
N ILE A 174 6.99 6.30 -14.54
CA ILE A 174 5.76 5.56 -14.85
C ILE A 174 4.94 6.23 -15.96
N THR A 175 4.28 5.40 -16.78
CA THR A 175 3.33 5.82 -17.82
C THR A 175 1.89 5.41 -17.48
N LYS A 176 0.94 5.85 -18.33
CA LYS A 176 -0.48 5.44 -18.25
C LYS A 176 -0.60 3.91 -18.35
N GLU A 177 0.20 3.30 -19.22
CA GLU A 177 0.22 1.87 -19.49
C GLU A 177 0.73 1.07 -18.29
N ASP A 178 1.72 1.57 -17.55
CA ASP A 178 2.22 0.93 -16.33
C ASP A 178 1.12 0.85 -15.26
N ILE A 179 0.40 1.96 -15.02
CA ILE A 179 -0.74 1.99 -14.09
C ILE A 179 -1.82 1.01 -14.56
N LYS A 180 -2.21 1.07 -15.84
CA LYS A 180 -3.24 0.17 -16.39
C LYS A 180 -2.87 -1.29 -16.24
N LYS A 181 -1.59 -1.65 -16.46
CA LYS A 181 -1.10 -3.02 -16.35
C LYS A 181 -1.29 -3.57 -14.95
N GLU A 182 -0.90 -2.81 -13.92
CA GLU A 182 -1.04 -3.26 -12.52
C GLU A 182 -2.50 -3.37 -12.09
N ILE A 183 -3.31 -2.38 -12.45
CA ILE A 183 -4.75 -2.39 -12.14
C ILE A 183 -5.47 -3.54 -12.85
N ALA A 184 -5.13 -3.82 -14.11
CA ALA A 184 -5.68 -4.94 -14.86
C ALA A 184 -5.25 -6.31 -14.29
N ALA A 185 -4.10 -6.37 -13.64
CA ALA A 185 -3.61 -7.53 -12.91
C ALA A 185 -4.25 -7.69 -11.51
N GLY A 186 -5.07 -6.73 -11.07
CA GLY A 186 -5.73 -6.77 -9.77
C GLY A 186 -4.95 -6.09 -8.66
N HIS A 187 -3.96 -5.24 -8.98
CA HIS A 187 -3.15 -4.54 -7.99
C HIS A 187 -3.47 -3.04 -8.02
N PRO A 188 -4.00 -2.47 -6.93
CA PRO A 188 -4.06 -1.03 -6.74
C PRO A 188 -2.66 -0.41 -6.82
N VAL A 189 -2.58 0.88 -7.08
CA VAL A 189 -1.31 1.59 -7.23
C VAL A 189 -1.32 2.82 -6.34
N VAL A 190 -0.24 3.09 -5.60
CA VAL A 190 -0.07 4.35 -4.85
C VAL A 190 0.82 5.29 -5.64
N VAL A 191 0.37 6.54 -5.83
CA VAL A 191 1.14 7.59 -6.50
C VAL A 191 1.22 8.87 -5.66
N PRO A 192 2.32 9.63 -5.76
CA PRO A 192 2.48 10.89 -5.05
C PRO A 192 1.95 12.05 -5.89
N VAL A 193 1.28 13.02 -5.27
CA VAL A 193 0.67 14.15 -5.97
C VAL A 193 0.76 15.46 -5.16
N ILE A 194 0.44 16.58 -5.82
CA ILE A 194 0.11 17.84 -5.12
C ILE A 194 -1.41 18.08 -5.20
N THR A 195 -2.04 18.32 -4.05
CA THR A 195 -3.50 18.48 -3.91
C THR A 195 -4.08 19.55 -4.83
N HIS A 196 -3.44 20.72 -4.95
CA HIS A 196 -3.93 21.81 -5.80
C HIS A 196 -3.89 21.48 -7.30
N ALA A 197 -2.95 20.64 -7.73
CA ALA A 197 -2.82 20.23 -9.13
C ALA A 197 -3.82 19.13 -9.52
N LEU A 198 -4.52 18.54 -8.55
CA LEU A 198 -5.63 17.62 -8.80
C LEU A 198 -6.91 18.33 -9.27
N GLU A 199 -6.97 19.67 -9.17
CA GLU A 199 -8.16 20.47 -9.52
C GLU A 199 -9.46 20.00 -8.84
N ASN A 200 -9.34 19.25 -7.74
CA ASN A 200 -10.48 18.75 -7.00
C ASN A 200 -11.03 19.88 -6.10
N PRO A 201 -12.29 20.30 -6.28
CA PRO A 201 -12.88 21.45 -5.58
C PRO A 201 -13.05 21.24 -4.07
N HIS A 202 -12.83 20.02 -3.57
CA HIS A 202 -12.87 19.69 -2.15
C HIS A 202 -11.56 20.01 -1.43
N TYR A 203 -10.47 20.27 -2.15
CA TYR A 203 -9.22 20.76 -1.54
C TYR A 203 -9.22 22.26 -1.29
N GLY A 204 -8.49 22.66 -0.26
CA GLY A 204 -8.18 24.06 0.02
C GLY A 204 -7.25 24.68 -1.02
N ARG A 205 -7.08 26.00 -0.95
CA ARG A 205 -6.24 26.77 -1.88
C ARG A 205 -4.74 26.52 -1.74
N GLN A 206 -4.30 25.93 -0.63
CA GLN A 206 -2.89 25.71 -0.36
C GLN A 206 -2.44 24.37 -0.95
N PRO A 207 -1.37 24.35 -1.76
CA PRO A 207 -0.82 23.10 -2.27
C PRO A 207 -0.17 22.33 -1.11
N SER A 208 -0.53 21.05 -0.97
CA SER A 208 0.16 20.12 -0.08
C SER A 208 0.61 18.88 -0.84
N TYR A 209 1.61 18.19 -0.29
CA TYR A 209 1.93 16.84 -0.70
C TYR A 209 0.79 15.91 -0.30
N HIS A 210 0.58 14.88 -1.10
CA HIS A 210 -0.46 13.89 -0.86
C HIS A 210 -0.14 12.60 -1.59
N VAL A 211 -0.83 11.52 -1.23
CA VAL A 211 -0.79 10.25 -1.96
C VAL A 211 -2.20 9.80 -2.35
N LEU A 212 -2.34 9.25 -3.55
CA LEU A 212 -3.58 8.65 -4.04
C LEU A 212 -3.44 7.15 -4.18
N ILE A 213 -4.51 6.41 -3.86
CA ILE A 213 -4.66 5.03 -4.31
C ILE A 213 -5.45 5.05 -5.61
N ILE A 214 -4.83 4.58 -6.69
CA ILE A 214 -5.51 4.27 -7.94
C ILE A 214 -6.01 2.83 -7.85
N LYS A 215 -7.31 2.63 -8.06
CA LYS A 215 -7.98 1.33 -8.00
C LYS A 215 -8.71 0.98 -9.30
N GLY A 216 -8.70 1.87 -10.27
CA GLY A 216 -9.37 1.65 -11.54
C GLY A 216 -8.89 2.60 -12.63
N TYR A 217 -9.24 2.28 -13.86
CA TYR A 217 -9.04 3.14 -15.02
C TYR A 217 -10.18 3.02 -16.02
N LYS A 218 -10.31 4.07 -16.82
CA LYS A 218 -11.13 4.18 -18.03
C LYS A 218 -10.27 4.79 -19.15
N PRO A 219 -10.73 4.84 -20.41
CA PRO A 219 -9.98 5.50 -21.48
C PRO A 219 -9.57 6.94 -21.12
N GLU A 220 -10.44 7.68 -20.44
CA GLU A 220 -10.28 9.09 -20.07
C GLU A 220 -9.40 9.35 -18.83
N GLY A 221 -9.21 8.36 -17.95
CA GLY A 221 -8.52 8.59 -16.68
C GLY A 221 -8.57 7.45 -15.68
N ILE A 222 -8.46 7.81 -14.40
CA ILE A 222 -8.31 6.90 -13.27
C ILE A 222 -9.46 7.03 -12.28
N ILE A 223 -9.73 5.95 -11.57
CA ILE A 223 -10.64 5.89 -10.42
C ILE A 223 -9.77 5.67 -9.18
N THR A 224 -9.91 6.55 -8.19
CA THR A 224 -9.09 6.57 -6.98
C THR A 224 -9.90 6.36 -5.72
N ASN A 225 -9.21 5.96 -4.67
CA ASN A 225 -9.57 6.31 -3.31
C ASN A 225 -8.61 7.42 -2.85
N ASP A 226 -9.15 8.62 -2.69
CA ASP A 226 -8.41 9.81 -2.29
C ASP A 226 -8.61 10.09 -0.79
N PRO A 227 -7.62 9.85 0.09
CA PRO A 227 -7.82 10.01 1.53
C PRO A 227 -7.93 11.48 1.98
N GLY A 228 -7.59 12.46 1.15
CA GLY A 228 -7.51 13.86 1.55
C GLY A 228 -8.86 14.56 1.62
N VAL A 229 -9.92 13.97 1.04
CA VAL A 229 -11.25 14.57 0.95
C VAL A 229 -12.33 13.53 1.20
N LYS A 230 -13.44 13.87 1.86
CA LYS A 230 -14.50 12.91 2.19
C LYS A 230 -15.20 12.29 0.97
N GLU A 231 -15.22 13.01 -0.15
CA GLU A 231 -15.73 12.56 -1.45
C GLU A 231 -14.73 11.69 -2.22
N GLY A 232 -13.60 11.33 -1.62
CA GLY A 232 -12.49 10.68 -2.30
C GLY A 232 -12.73 9.23 -2.71
N GLU A 233 -13.79 8.59 -2.21
CA GLU A 233 -14.15 7.23 -2.58
C GLU A 233 -14.56 7.14 -4.06
N ASN A 234 -13.85 6.31 -4.83
CA ASN A 234 -14.06 6.18 -6.28
C ASN A 234 -14.00 7.52 -7.05
N TYR A 235 -13.26 8.50 -6.53
CA TYR A 235 -13.10 9.79 -7.20
C TYR A 235 -12.41 9.63 -8.54
N PHE A 236 -12.83 10.40 -9.55
CA PHE A 236 -12.31 10.28 -10.90
C PHE A 236 -11.40 11.45 -11.24
N TYR A 237 -10.20 11.16 -11.76
CA TYR A 237 -9.28 12.14 -12.32
C TYR A 237 -8.95 11.80 -13.77
N THR A 238 -8.88 12.79 -14.65
CA THR A 238 -8.39 12.56 -16.02
C THR A 238 -6.90 12.21 -15.98
N TRP A 239 -6.42 11.56 -17.04
CA TRP A 239 -4.97 11.27 -17.16
C TRP A 239 -4.12 12.54 -17.06
N ASP A 240 -4.55 13.63 -17.68
CA ASP A 240 -3.76 14.86 -17.73
C ASP A 240 -3.71 15.53 -16.34
N ILE A 241 -4.83 15.54 -15.60
CA ILE A 241 -4.87 16.03 -14.21
C ILE A 241 -3.97 15.17 -13.31
N LEU A 242 -4.06 13.84 -13.41
CA LEU A 242 -3.23 12.93 -12.63
C LEU A 242 -1.74 13.21 -12.85
N PHE A 243 -1.28 13.21 -14.10
CA PHE A 243 0.15 13.38 -14.39
C PHE A 243 0.64 14.80 -14.09
N SER A 244 -0.20 15.83 -14.28
CA SER A 244 0.08 17.19 -13.81
C SER A 244 0.34 17.23 -12.31
N ALA A 245 -0.50 16.53 -11.52
CA ALA A 245 -0.35 16.47 -10.07
C ALA A 245 0.87 15.65 -9.61
N ILE A 246 1.21 14.55 -10.31
CA ILE A 246 2.43 13.77 -10.07
C ILE A 246 3.69 14.57 -10.43
N ASP A 247 3.66 15.38 -11.49
CA ASP A 247 4.81 16.21 -11.86
C ASP A 247 5.00 17.36 -10.87
N ALA A 248 3.91 17.95 -10.38
CA ALA A 248 3.95 19.08 -9.46
C ALA A 248 4.67 18.72 -8.14
N GLN A 249 4.53 17.49 -7.65
CA GLN A 249 5.15 17.10 -6.37
C GLN A 249 6.69 17.03 -6.43
N THR A 250 7.29 16.89 -7.61
CA THR A 250 8.75 16.81 -7.76
C THR A 250 9.45 18.03 -7.15
N SER A 251 8.85 19.21 -7.23
CA SER A 251 9.41 20.42 -6.62
C SER A 251 9.42 20.40 -5.08
N LYS A 252 8.52 19.63 -4.45
CA LYS A 252 8.43 19.46 -3.00
C LYS A 252 9.25 18.28 -2.48
N MET A 253 9.15 17.12 -3.13
CA MET A 253 9.75 15.86 -2.63
C MET A 253 11.01 15.42 -3.36
N GLY A 254 11.32 15.98 -4.53
CA GLY A 254 12.50 15.60 -5.32
C GLY A 254 12.43 14.22 -5.99
N GLN A 255 11.29 13.53 -5.92
CA GLN A 255 11.03 12.27 -6.63
C GLN A 255 10.35 12.53 -7.98
N GLY A 256 10.61 11.67 -8.96
CA GLY A 256 10.01 11.75 -10.29
C GLY A 256 8.58 11.21 -10.32
N ARG A 257 8.14 10.79 -11.51
CA ARG A 257 6.91 10.01 -11.66
C ARG A 257 7.15 8.60 -11.12
N GLU A 258 6.74 8.38 -9.88
CA GLU A 258 6.93 7.11 -9.19
C GLU A 258 5.60 6.52 -8.75
N MET A 259 5.55 5.20 -8.61
CA MET A 259 4.42 4.51 -8.01
C MET A 259 4.88 3.33 -7.16
N ALA A 260 4.08 2.94 -6.17
CA ALA A 260 4.26 1.72 -5.41
C ALA A 260 3.10 0.74 -5.61
N VAL A 261 3.44 -0.55 -5.63
CA VAL A 261 2.49 -1.65 -5.68
C VAL A 261 2.88 -2.68 -4.63
N ILE A 262 1.91 -3.13 -3.85
CA ILE A 262 2.05 -4.28 -2.95
C ILE A 262 1.29 -5.46 -3.56
N TYR A 263 2.00 -6.56 -3.78
CA TYR A 263 1.45 -7.79 -4.33
C TYR A 263 0.89 -8.70 -3.21
N LYS A 264 -0.15 -9.47 -3.54
CA LYS A 264 -0.64 -10.56 -2.69
C LYS A 264 0.32 -11.75 -2.70
#